data_AF-R7IXB8-F1
#
_entry.id   AF-R7IXB8-F1
#
_cell.length_a   1.000
_cell.length_b   1.000
_cell.length_c   1.000
_cell.angle_alpha   90.00
_cell.angle_beta   90.00
_cell.angle_gamma   90.00
#
_symmetry.space_group_name_H-M   'P 1'
#
loop_
_entity.id
_entity.type
_entity.pdbx_description
1 polymer ?
#
loop_
_entity_poly.entity_id
_entity_poly.type
_entity_poly.pdbx_seq_one_letter_code
_entity_poly.pdbx_strand_id
1 'polypeptide(L)'
;MLNFTLKPGDYFMIGDDIKVVMAGGTANNCRIMVEAPREYNIVRSRVLEKQAVTQNEKEKIHKYYPEPQIPKEDIQRYIAEQRAERQK
;
A
#
# COMPACT_ATOMS: atom_id res chain seq x y z
N MET A 1 -7.73 -9.69 -2.79
CA MET A 1 -6.87 -8.58 -2.32
C MET A 1 -7.77 -7.43 -1.94
N LEU A 2 -7.68 -6.92 -0.71
CA LEU A 2 -8.47 -5.78 -0.26
C LEU A 2 -7.69 -4.49 -0.60
N ASN A 3 -8.31 -3.56 -1.32
CA ASN A 3 -7.70 -2.28 -1.71
C ASN A 3 -8.48 -1.12 -1.08
N PHE A 4 -7.78 -0.25 -0.34
CA PHE A 4 -8.36 0.93 0.31
C PHE A 4 -7.27 1.98 0.56
N THR A 5 -7.70 3.23 0.78
CA THR A 5 -6.80 4.37 0.97
C THR A 5 -6.71 4.76 2.44
N LEU A 6 -5.50 5.04 2.92
CA LEU A 6 -5.20 5.52 4.27
C LEU A 6 -4.59 6.91 4.22
N LYS A 7 -4.92 7.77 5.21
CA LYS A 7 -4.21 9.04 5.38
C LYS A 7 -2.95 8.83 6.21
N PRO A 8 -1.94 9.71 6.09
CA PRO A 8 -0.85 9.76 7.05
C PRO A 8 -1.38 9.92 8.48
N GLY A 9 -0.93 9.06 9.39
CA GLY A 9 -1.40 8.97 10.77
C GLY A 9 -2.44 7.87 11.02
N ASP A 10 -3.12 7.39 9.98
CA ASP A 10 -4.08 6.29 10.12
C ASP A 10 -3.37 4.93 10.23
N TYR A 11 -4.05 3.96 10.83
CA TYR A 11 -3.60 2.58 10.90
C TYR A 11 -4.76 1.62 10.64
N PHE A 12 -4.41 0.38 10.33
CA PHE A 12 -5.35 -0.73 10.31
C PHE A 12 -4.75 -1.93 11.04
N MET A 13 -5.64 -2.82 11.48
CA MET A 13 -5.29 -4.08 12.13
C MET A 13 -5.50 -5.23 11.14
N ILE A 14 -4.63 -6.23 11.19
CA ILE A 14 -4.83 -7.54 10.58
C ILE A 14 -4.98 -8.52 11.74
N GLY A 15 -6.17 -9.10 11.89
CA GLY A 15 -6.51 -9.83 13.12
C GLY A 15 -6.42 -8.91 14.34
N ASP A 16 -5.90 -9.46 15.44
CA ASP A 16 -5.82 -8.77 16.74
C ASP A 16 -4.38 -8.37 17.12
N ASP A 17 -3.39 -8.82 16.37
CA ASP A 17 -1.98 -8.84 16.77
C ASP A 17 -1.04 -8.09 15.82
N ILE A 18 -1.47 -7.82 14.58
CA ILE A 18 -0.67 -7.08 13.60
C ILE A 18 -1.28 -5.71 13.34
N LYS A 19 -0.53 -4.66 13.70
CA LYS A 19 -0.88 -3.27 13.43
C LYS A 19 0.01 -2.69 12.33
N VAL A 20 -0.62 -2.09 11.32
CA VAL A 20 0.07 -1.45 10.21
C VAL A 20 -0.30 0.04 10.19
N VAL A 21 0.70 0.90 10.38
CA VAL A 21 0.51 2.36 10.49
C VAL A 21 1.08 3.06 9.25
N MET A 22 0.27 3.94 8.66
CA MET A 22 0.69 4.83 7.58
C MET A 22 1.39 6.05 8.18
N ALA A 23 2.71 6.02 8.35
CA ALA A 23 3.45 7.13 8.94
C ALA A 23 3.52 8.37 8.04
N GLY A 24 3.23 8.23 6.74
CA GLY A 24 3.27 9.28 5.74
C GLY A 24 4.20 8.92 4.60
N GLY A 25 4.84 9.91 3.97
CA GLY A 25 5.72 9.64 2.83
C GLY A 25 5.94 10.83 1.91
N THR A 26 6.59 10.57 0.79
CA THR A 26 6.70 11.48 -0.35
C THR A 26 5.85 10.95 -1.51
N ALA A 27 5.74 11.72 -2.60
CA ALA A 27 4.91 11.34 -3.75
C ALA A 27 5.17 9.91 -4.28
N ASN A 28 6.42 9.44 -4.22
CA ASN A 28 6.81 8.13 -4.75
C ASN A 28 7.14 7.10 -3.66
N ASN A 29 7.21 7.50 -2.39
CA ASN A 29 7.64 6.61 -1.31
C ASN A 29 6.69 6.71 -0.13
N CYS A 30 6.20 5.56 0.30
CA CYS A 30 5.39 5.44 1.50
C CYS A 30 6.27 5.01 2.69
N ARG A 31 6.04 5.59 3.87
CA ARG A 31 6.61 5.18 5.15
C ARG A 31 5.53 4.43 5.94
N ILE A 32 5.79 3.15 6.19
CA ILE A 32 4.89 2.25 6.90
C ILE A 32 5.61 1.76 8.17
N MET A 33 4.90 1.68 9.28
CA MET A 33 5.35 0.98 10.48
C MET A 33 4.53 -0.29 10.65
N VAL A 34 5.18 -1.40 10.99
CA VAL A 34 4.52 -2.67 11.26
C VAL A 34 4.90 -3.09 12.68
N GLU A 35 3.88 -3.17 13.53
CA GLU A 35 3.97 -3.75 14.86
C GLU A 35 3.34 -5.15 14.78
N ALA A 36 4.16 -6.19 14.97
CA ALA A 36 3.76 -7.57 14.86
C ALA A 36 4.62 -8.47 15.77
N PRO A 37 4.12 -9.67 16.16
CA PRO A 37 4.92 -10.68 16.85
C PRO A 37 6.19 -11.07 16.10
N ARG A 38 7.26 -11.39 16.84
CA ARG A 38 8.58 -11.76 16.27
C ARG A 38 8.61 -13.07 15.50
N GLU A 39 7.61 -13.92 15.69
CA GLU A 39 7.46 -15.18 14.96
C GLU A 39 7.14 -14.96 13.48
N TYR A 40 6.57 -13.81 13.12
CA TYR A 40 6.29 -13.47 11.73
C TYR A 40 7.52 -12.91 11.02
N ASN A 41 7.83 -13.49 9.88
CA ASN A 41 8.91 -13.01 9.02
C ASN A 41 8.43 -11.84 8.14
N ILE A 42 8.85 -10.62 8.47
CA ILE A 42 8.52 -9.41 7.70
C ILE A 42 9.70 -9.05 6.78
N VAL A 43 9.50 -9.24 5.48
CA VAL A 43 10.56 -9.04 4.47
C VAL A 43 10.08 -8.21 3.29
N ARG A 44 10.99 -7.43 2.70
CA ARG A 44 10.72 -6.67 1.47
C ARG A 44 10.76 -7.60 0.26
N SER A 45 9.88 -7.36 -0.72
CA SER A 45 9.86 -8.10 -2.00
C SER A 45 11.24 -8.20 -2.66
N ARG A 46 11.98 -7.09 -2.71
CA ARG A 46 13.34 -7.05 -3.26
C ARG A 46 14.34 -8.00 -2.56
N VAL A 47 14.12 -8.32 -1.29
CA VAL A 47 14.97 -9.30 -0.57
C VAL A 47 14.60 -10.72 -1.02
N LEU A 48 13.31 -11.03 -1.13
CA LEU A 48 12.82 -12.30 -1.65
C LEU A 48 13.32 -12.57 -3.08
N GLU A 49 13.27 -11.55 -3.95
CA GLU A 49 13.75 -11.66 -5.34
C GLU A 49 15.25 -11.99 -5.43
N LYS A 50 16.05 -11.46 -4.49
CA LYS A 50 17.49 -11.75 -4.43
C LYS A 50 17.79 -13.14 -3.89
N GLN A 51 16.95 -13.65 -2.99
CA GLN A 51 17.14 -14.96 -2.36
C GLN A 51 16.60 -16.10 -3.22
N ALA A 52 15.69 -15.83 -4.15
CA ALA A 52 15.20 -16.81 -5.10
C ALA A 52 16.34 -17.28 -6.02
N VAL A 53 16.78 -18.53 -5.83
CA VAL A 53 17.89 -19.13 -6.56
C VAL A 53 17.39 -19.67 -7.90
N THR A 54 16.18 -20.23 -7.92
CA THR A 54 15.60 -20.89 -9.09
C THR A 54 14.56 -20.00 -9.79
N GLN A 55 14.42 -20.14 -11.12
CA GLN A 55 13.43 -19.39 -11.90
C GLN A 55 11.98 -19.63 -11.41
N ASN A 56 11.65 -20.87 -11.05
CA ASN A 56 10.35 -21.22 -10.46
C ASN A 56 10.07 -20.52 -9.11
N GLU A 57 11.10 -20.19 -8.33
CA GLU A 57 10.93 -19.45 -7.07
C GLU A 57 10.66 -17.97 -7.35
N LYS A 58 11.29 -17.42 -8.40
CA LYS A 58 11.06 -16.04 -8.83
C LYS A 58 9.65 -15.83 -9.36
N GLU A 59 9.08 -16.80 -10.06
CA GLU A 59 7.71 -16.74 -10.59
C GLU A 59 6.63 -16.73 -9.52
N LYS A 60 6.91 -17.28 -8.33
CA LYS A 60 5.98 -17.26 -7.19
C LYS A 60 5.92 -15.88 -6.49
N ILE A 61 6.91 -15.02 -6.72
CA ILE A 61 6.97 -13.69 -6.11
C ILE A 61 6.01 -12.76 -6.86
N HIS A 62 4.96 -12.31 -6.18
CA HIS A 62 3.99 -11.39 -6.74
C HIS A 62 4.62 -10.02 -6.97
N LYS A 63 4.54 -9.52 -8.21
CA LYS A 63 4.98 -8.18 -8.59
C LYS A 63 3.80 -7.23 -8.59
N TYR A 64 3.97 -6.09 -7.94
CA TYR A 64 2.97 -5.03 -7.90
C TYR A 64 3.53 -3.78 -8.57
N TYR A 65 2.78 -3.22 -9.51
CA TYR A 65 3.11 -1.98 -10.20
C TYR A 65 2.23 -0.85 -9.67
N PRO A 66 2.77 0.37 -9.54
CA PRO A 66 1.96 1.52 -9.17
C PRO A 66 0.86 1.73 -10.21
N GLU A 67 -0.34 2.06 -9.75
CA GLU A 67 -1.43 2.43 -10.64
C GLU A 67 -1.03 3.67 -11.47
N PRO A 68 -1.44 3.73 -12.75
CA PRO A 68 -1.16 4.88 -13.59
C PRO A 68 -1.73 6.16 -12.97
N GLN A 69 -1.01 7.27 -13.10
CA GLN A 69 -1.50 8.56 -12.63
C GLN A 69 -2.74 8.95 -13.42
N ILE A 70 -3.83 9.23 -12.70
CA ILE A 70 -5.05 9.77 -13.28
C ILE A 70 -4.72 11.15 -13.88
N PRO A 71 -5.15 11.47 -15.11
CA PRO A 71 -4.98 12.80 -15.69
C PRO A 71 -5.51 13.90 -14.76
N LYS A 72 -4.84 15.06 -14.77
CA LYS A 72 -5.22 16.18 -13.89
C LYS A 72 -6.67 16.63 -14.06
N GLU A 73 -7.19 16.57 -15.29
CA GLU A 73 -8.57 16.95 -15.61
C GLU A 73 -9.58 16.04 -14.91
N ASP A 74 -9.34 14.73 -14.92
CA ASP A 74 -10.22 13.75 -14.29
C ASP A 74 -10.17 13.87 -12.76
N ILE A 75 -8.98 14.12 -12.18
CA ILE A 75 -8.84 14.40 -10.74
C ILE A 75 -9.70 15.60 -10.32
N GLN A 76 -9.69 16.67 -11.11
CA GLN A 76 -10.49 17.87 -10.82
C GLN A 76 -11.99 17.58 -10.90
N ARG A 77 -12.43 16.79 -11.88
CA ARG A 77 -13.83 16.34 -12.00
C ARG A 77 -14.27 15.55 -10.78
N TYR A 78 -13.50 14.53 -10.38
CA TYR A 78 -13.82 13.73 -9.19
C TYR A 78 -13.90 14.57 -7.90
N ILE A 79 -12.98 15.53 -7.73
CA ILE A 79 -13.02 16.43 -6.56
C ILE A 79 -14.26 17.33 -6.58
N ALA A 80 -14.66 17.82 -7.76
CA ALA A 80 -15.85 18.65 -7.91
C ALA A 80 -17.14 17.87 -7.60
N GLU A 81 -17.26 16.63 -8.10
CA GLU A 81 -18.38 15.74 -7.83
C GLU A 81 -18.53 15.43 -6.34
N GLN A 82 -17.44 15.02 -5.68
CA GLN A 82 -17.40 14.75 -4.24
C GLN A 82 -17.80 15.97 -3.39
N ARG A 83 -17.44 17.18 -3.83
CA ARG A 83 -17.85 18.43 -3.16
C ARG A 83 -19.33 18.74 -3.34
N ALA A 84 -19.89 18.42 -4.50
CA ALA A 84 -21.31 18.61 -4.78
C ALA A 84 -22.17 17.63 -3.98
N GLU A 85 -21.74 16.37 -3.83
CA GLU A 85 -22.42 15.38 -3.01
C GLU A 85 -22.46 15.73 -1.52
N ARG A 86 -21.37 16.29 -0.98
CA ARG A 86 -21.32 16.73 0.43
C ARG A 86 -22.18 17.95 0.75
N GLN A 87 -22.63 18.69 -0.26
CA GLN A 87 -23.46 19.90 -0.10
C GLN A 87 -24.96 19.61 -0.29
N LYS A 88 -25.32 18.38 -0.64
CA LYS A 88 -26.70 17.89 -0.65
C LYS A 88 -27.05 17.27 0.69
#